data_AF-A0A2N1SJ65-F1
#
_entry.id   AF-A0A2N1SJ65-F1
#
_cell.length_a   1.000
_cell.length_b   1.000
_cell.length_c   1.000
_cell.angle_alpha   90.00
_cell.angle_beta   90.00
_cell.angle_gamma   90.00
#
_symmetry.space_group_name_H-M   'P 1'
#
loop_
_entity.id
_entity.type
_entity.pdbx_description
1 polymer ?
#
loop_
_entity_poly.entity_id
_entity_poly.type
_entity_poly.pdbx_seq_one_letter_code
_entity_poly.pdbx_strand_id
1 'polypeptide(L)'
;MKIRVLRFFHWFGLGSSPLVLLLVTVLSLLPSSGSAGLISWLPFGDKGAHALAYAALGFCMFCAVAARGETWHPGAVIATNRWRIVAIAGLLIAIGLTIELVQPLFGRSMELLDLVADGIGGILGIAVGILLLALGSYWEERRGG
;
A
#
# COMPACT_ATOMS: atom_id res chain seq x y z
N MET A 1 -25.82 -6.30 -4.38
CA MET A 1 -24.72 -6.73 -3.48
C MET A 1 -23.39 -6.02 -3.80
N LYS A 2 -23.02 -5.93 -5.08
CA LYS A 2 -21.77 -5.32 -5.60
C LYS A 2 -21.41 -3.93 -5.03
N ILE A 3 -22.38 -3.01 -4.98
CA ILE A 3 -22.17 -1.64 -4.47
C ILE A 3 -21.82 -1.62 -2.97
N ARG A 4 -22.35 -2.54 -2.17
CA ARG A 4 -22.05 -2.59 -0.71
C ARG A 4 -20.63 -3.06 -0.44
N VAL A 5 -20.13 -4.02 -1.23
CA VAL A 5 -18.77 -4.54 -1.10
C VAL A 5 -17.75 -3.50 -1.56
N LEU A 6 -17.99 -2.84 -2.70
CA LEU A 6 -17.14 -1.73 -3.14
C LEU A 6 -17.13 -0.61 -2.09
N ARG A 7 -18.29 -0.16 -1.61
CA ARG A 7 -18.35 0.84 -0.54
C ARG A 7 -17.57 0.40 0.72
N PHE A 8 -17.66 -0.87 1.11
CA PHE A 8 -16.86 -1.39 2.22
C PHE A 8 -15.36 -1.23 1.95
N PHE A 9 -14.85 -1.64 0.79
CA PHE A 9 -13.43 -1.46 0.43
C PHE A 9 -13.03 0.02 0.42
N HIS A 10 -13.91 0.91 -0.06
CA HIS A 10 -13.65 2.35 -0.04
C HIS A 10 -13.46 2.88 1.39
N TRP A 11 -14.42 2.58 2.27
CA TRP A 11 -14.38 3.03 3.67
C TRP A 11 -13.25 2.37 4.46
N PHE A 12 -13.00 1.09 4.21
CA PHE A 12 -11.85 0.38 4.73
C PHE A 12 -10.56 1.11 4.34
N GLY A 13 -10.34 1.37 3.03
CA GLY A 13 -9.16 2.05 2.56
C GLY A 13 -9.02 3.47 3.10
N LEU A 14 -10.10 4.23 3.20
CA LEU A 14 -10.08 5.59 3.79
C LEU A 14 -9.69 5.58 5.27
N GLY A 15 -10.16 4.59 6.04
CA GLY A 15 -9.82 4.47 7.46
C GLY A 15 -8.43 3.86 7.70
N SER A 16 -8.07 2.82 6.94
CA SER A 16 -6.82 2.07 7.13
C SER A 16 -5.60 2.81 6.58
N SER A 17 -5.72 3.56 5.49
CA SER A 17 -4.58 4.30 4.91
C SER A 17 -3.86 5.23 5.90
N PRO A 18 -4.55 6.14 6.62
CA PRO A 18 -3.87 7.01 7.59
C PRO A 18 -3.31 6.23 8.79
N LEU A 19 -3.98 5.15 9.23
CA LEU A 19 -3.49 4.30 10.32
C LEU A 19 -2.21 3.55 9.92
N VAL A 20 -2.19 2.98 8.72
CA VAL A 20 -1.01 2.28 8.19
C VAL A 20 0.12 3.28 7.91
N LEU A 21 -0.19 4.46 7.39
CA LEU A 21 0.80 5.53 7.21
C LEU A 21 1.44 5.91 8.55
N LEU A 22 0.64 6.14 9.58
CA LEU A 22 1.14 6.44 10.92
C LEU A 22 2.04 5.31 11.44
N LEU A 23 1.62 4.06 11.27
CA LEU A 23 2.41 2.90 11.67
C LEU A 23 3.75 2.83 10.93
N VAL A 24 3.74 3.00 9.60
CA VAL A 24 4.95 3.03 8.77
C VAL A 24 5.89 4.13 9.28
N THR A 25 5.39 5.36 9.46
CA THR A 25 6.21 6.48 9.95
C THR A 25 6.83 6.19 11.31
N VAL A 26 6.04 5.69 12.27
CA VAL A 26 6.56 5.37 13.62
C VAL A 26 7.63 4.29 13.55
N LEU A 27 7.39 3.22 12.77
CA LEU A 27 8.33 2.11 12.65
C LEU A 27 9.61 2.49 11.92
N SER A 28 9.54 3.33 10.88
CA SER A 28 10.72 3.78 10.13
C SER A 28 11.58 4.77 10.92
N LEU A 29 10.99 5.55 11.84
CA LEU A 29 11.73 6.49 12.69
C LEU A 29 12.29 5.85 13.98
N LEU A 30 11.83 4.64 14.35
CA LEU A 30 12.35 3.94 15.52
C LEU A 30 13.81 3.51 15.30
N PRO A 31 14.73 3.77 16.26
CA PRO A 31 16.12 3.34 16.14
C PRO A 31 16.26 1.83 15.88
N SER A 32 17.23 1.44 15.06
CA SER A 32 17.45 0.04 14.64
C SER A 32 17.68 -0.94 15.79
N SER A 33 18.20 -0.48 16.94
CA SER A 33 18.28 -1.26 18.17
C SER A 33 16.92 -1.68 18.73
N GLY A 34 15.88 -0.86 18.53
CA GLY A 34 14.51 -1.13 18.98
C GLY A 34 13.71 -2.02 18.04
N SER A 35 14.06 -2.07 16.74
CA SER A 35 13.30 -2.81 15.73
C SER A 35 13.90 -4.18 15.39
N ALA A 36 15.20 -4.42 15.62
CA ALA A 36 15.90 -5.63 15.19
C ALA A 36 15.23 -6.96 15.60
N GLY A 37 14.67 -7.04 16.81
CA GLY A 37 13.96 -8.23 17.27
C GLY A 37 12.65 -8.49 16.50
N LEU A 38 11.93 -7.42 16.14
CA LEU A 38 10.61 -7.49 15.49
C LEU A 38 10.67 -7.96 14.04
N ILE A 39 11.77 -7.67 13.35
CA ILE A 39 11.95 -7.91 11.90
C ILE A 39 12.93 -9.04 11.58
N SER A 40 13.51 -9.68 12.59
CA SER A 40 14.51 -10.76 12.43
C SER A 40 14.00 -11.96 11.62
N TRP A 41 12.69 -12.18 11.58
CA TRP A 41 12.04 -13.26 10.83
C TRP A 41 11.72 -12.89 9.37
N LEU A 42 11.82 -11.61 9.00
CA LEU A 42 11.49 -11.16 7.65
C LEU A 42 12.65 -11.44 6.67
N PRO A 43 12.35 -11.96 5.47
CA PRO A 43 13.37 -12.10 4.44
C PRO A 43 13.91 -10.71 4.09
N PHE A 44 15.23 -10.60 3.89
CA PHE A 44 15.92 -9.32 3.66
C PHE A 44 15.85 -8.33 4.84
N GLY A 45 15.43 -8.80 6.03
CA GLY A 45 15.44 -8.05 7.28
C GLY A 45 14.65 -6.74 7.18
N ASP A 46 15.32 -5.63 7.50
CA ASP A 46 14.77 -4.28 7.50
C ASP A 46 14.19 -3.89 6.14
N LYS A 47 14.80 -4.33 5.04
CA LYS A 47 14.40 -3.94 3.67
C LYS A 47 13.14 -4.68 3.27
N GLY A 48 13.01 -5.94 3.71
CA GLY A 48 11.77 -6.69 3.61
C GLY A 48 10.65 -6.05 4.44
N ALA A 49 10.96 -5.52 5.62
CA ALA A 49 9.98 -4.87 6.49
C ALA A 49 9.46 -3.57 5.87
N HIS A 50 10.35 -2.75 5.29
CA HIS A 50 10.01 -1.58 4.49
C HIS A 50 9.09 -1.93 3.32
N ALA A 51 9.49 -2.91 2.49
CA ALA A 51 8.67 -3.36 1.36
C ALA A 51 7.29 -3.87 1.80
N LEU A 52 7.20 -4.63 2.90
CA LEU A 52 5.93 -5.13 3.41
C LEU A 52 5.03 -4.01 3.95
N ALA A 53 5.61 -3.05 4.68
CA ALA A 53 4.90 -1.92 5.23
C ALA A 53 4.31 -1.03 4.12
N TYR A 54 5.10 -0.74 3.08
CA TYR A 54 4.64 0.01 1.92
C TYR A 54 3.67 -0.79 1.04
N ALA A 55 3.78 -2.12 0.98
CA ALA A 55 2.76 -2.95 0.32
C ALA A 55 1.41 -2.86 1.04
N ALA A 56 1.40 -2.88 2.37
CA ALA A 56 0.18 -2.67 3.14
C ALA A 56 -0.41 -1.27 2.88
N LEU A 57 0.45 -0.23 2.87
CA LEU A 57 0.02 1.14 2.61
C LEU A 57 -0.54 1.32 1.20
N GLY A 58 0.18 0.85 0.18
CA GLY A 58 -0.23 0.93 -1.22
C GLY A 58 -1.53 0.19 -1.50
N PHE A 59 -1.73 -0.98 -0.88
CA PHE A 59 -3.00 -1.71 -0.93
C PHE A 59 -4.16 -0.90 -0.32
N CYS A 60 -3.97 -0.34 0.88
CA CYS A 60 -5.00 0.46 1.55
C CYS A 60 -5.38 1.71 0.75
N MET A 61 -4.38 2.43 0.22
CA MET A 61 -4.60 3.61 -0.63
C MET A 61 -5.30 3.23 -1.94
N PHE A 62 -4.94 2.10 -2.54
CA PHE A 62 -5.65 1.58 -3.71
C PHE A 62 -7.12 1.30 -3.40
N CYS A 63 -7.44 0.61 -2.30
CA CYS A 63 -8.82 0.38 -1.87
C CYS A 63 -9.60 1.68 -1.67
N ALA A 64 -8.96 2.73 -1.13
CA ALA A 64 -9.58 4.04 -0.96
C ALA A 64 -9.96 4.71 -2.29
N VAL A 65 -9.29 4.39 -3.39
CA VAL A 65 -9.53 5.03 -4.69
C VAL A 65 -10.34 4.15 -5.64
N ALA A 66 -10.00 2.86 -5.75
CA ALA A 66 -10.56 1.93 -6.72
C ALA A 66 -12.07 1.72 -6.53
N ALA A 67 -12.55 1.82 -5.30
CA ALA A 67 -13.94 1.56 -4.93
C ALA A 67 -14.91 2.75 -5.09
N ARG A 68 -14.47 3.86 -5.72
CA ARG A 68 -15.34 5.00 -6.04
C ARG A 68 -16.23 4.80 -7.28
N GLY A 69 -15.94 3.80 -8.12
CA GLY A 69 -16.72 3.50 -9.31
C GLY A 69 -17.90 2.56 -9.04
N GLU A 70 -18.93 2.62 -9.89
CA GLU A 70 -20.10 1.72 -9.82
C GLU A 70 -19.83 0.31 -10.40
N THR A 71 -18.67 0.13 -11.05
CA THR A 71 -18.32 -1.10 -11.78
C THR A 71 -17.29 -1.91 -11.02
N TRP A 72 -17.47 -3.22 -10.92
CA TRP A 72 -16.48 -4.12 -10.32
C TRP A 72 -15.39 -4.59 -11.30
N HIS A 73 -15.59 -4.34 -12.60
CA HIS A 73 -14.71 -4.85 -13.65
C HIS A 73 -13.32 -4.18 -13.59
N PRO A 74 -12.22 -4.95 -13.50
CA PRO A 74 -10.89 -4.40 -13.20
C PRO A 74 -10.43 -3.38 -14.24
N GLY A 75 -10.64 -3.67 -15.53
CA GLY A 75 -10.26 -2.77 -16.61
C GLY A 75 -10.97 -1.42 -16.55
N ALA A 76 -12.24 -1.40 -16.16
CA ALA A 76 -13.02 -0.16 -16.00
C ALA A 76 -12.54 0.62 -14.77
N VAL A 77 -12.33 -0.06 -13.64
CA VAL A 77 -11.80 0.56 -12.41
C VAL A 77 -10.44 1.22 -12.66
N ILE A 78 -9.52 0.51 -13.34
CA ILE A 78 -8.20 1.04 -13.69
C ILE A 78 -8.34 2.23 -14.63
N ALA A 79 -9.14 2.13 -15.70
CA ALA A 79 -9.30 3.22 -16.68
C ALA A 79 -9.87 4.49 -16.03
N THR A 80 -10.92 4.36 -15.22
CA THR A 80 -11.57 5.49 -14.54
C THR A 80 -10.66 6.13 -13.48
N ASN A 81 -9.83 5.33 -12.80
CA ASN A 81 -9.00 5.81 -11.69
C ASN A 81 -7.51 5.94 -12.04
N ARG A 82 -7.11 5.79 -13.31
CA ARG A 82 -5.69 5.72 -13.73
C ARG A 82 -4.82 6.84 -13.14
N TRP A 83 -5.31 8.07 -13.17
CA TRP A 83 -4.58 9.23 -12.68
C TRP A 83 -4.46 9.23 -11.15
N ARG A 84 -5.48 8.72 -10.45
CA ARG A 84 -5.43 8.57 -8.99
C ARG A 84 -4.48 7.44 -8.59
N ILE A 85 -4.45 6.34 -9.35
CA ILE A 85 -3.51 5.23 -9.12
C ILE A 85 -2.07 5.71 -9.34
N VAL A 86 -1.81 6.45 -10.43
CA VAL A 86 -0.50 7.07 -10.69
C VAL A 86 -0.14 8.07 -9.60
N ALA A 87 -1.10 8.90 -9.16
CA ALA A 87 -0.88 9.85 -8.07
C ALA A 87 -0.56 9.14 -6.74
N ILE A 88 -1.22 8.02 -6.42
CA ILE A 88 -0.90 7.19 -5.25
C ILE A 88 0.53 6.65 -5.36
N ALA A 89 0.92 6.10 -6.52
CA ALA A 89 2.28 5.58 -6.70
C ALA A 89 3.33 6.69 -6.49
N GLY A 90 3.11 7.88 -7.05
CA GLY A 90 3.96 9.05 -6.81
C GLY A 90 3.97 9.49 -5.34
N LEU A 91 2.81 9.46 -4.67
CA LEU A 91 2.68 9.81 -3.27
C LEU A 91 3.42 8.83 -2.35
N LEU A 92 3.38 7.53 -2.63
CA LEU A 92 4.12 6.51 -1.88
C LEU A 92 5.63 6.77 -1.96
N ILE A 93 6.15 7.07 -3.15
CA ILE A 93 7.56 7.45 -3.34
C ILE A 93 7.88 8.73 -2.56
N ALA A 94 7.02 9.75 -2.64
CA ALA A 94 7.21 10.99 -1.91
C ALA A 94 7.21 10.79 -0.38
N ILE A 95 6.36 9.91 0.14
CA ILE A 95 6.31 9.57 1.57
C ILE A 95 7.60 8.85 1.98
N GLY A 96 8.03 7.82 1.24
CA GLY A 96 9.32 7.12 1.49
C GLY A 96 10.49 8.09 1.49
N LEU A 97 10.59 8.94 0.46
CA LEU A 97 11.65 9.93 0.36
C LEU A 97 11.63 10.90 1.54
N THR A 98 10.43 11.35 1.94
CA THR A 98 10.28 12.26 3.09
C THR A 98 10.74 11.59 4.38
N ILE A 99 10.34 10.34 4.60
CA ILE A 99 10.74 9.58 5.80
C ILE A 99 12.26 9.40 5.81
N GLU A 100 12.87 8.95 4.71
CA GLU A 100 14.33 8.79 4.60
C GLU A 100 15.11 10.08 4.88
N LEU A 101 14.62 11.23 4.41
CA LEU A 101 15.25 12.53 4.71
C LEU A 101 15.10 12.93 6.18
N VAL A 102 14.06 12.47 6.86
CA VAL A 102 13.78 12.77 8.27
C VAL A 102 14.49 11.78 9.21
N GLN A 103 14.74 10.54 8.79
CA GLN A 103 15.37 9.48 9.60
C GLN A 103 16.67 9.92 10.32
N PRO A 104 17.59 10.71 9.72
CA PRO A 104 18.79 11.20 10.41
C PRO A 104 18.53 12.01 11.68
N LEU A 105 17.38 12.69 11.77
CA LEU A 105 16.99 13.45 12.96
C LEU A 105 16.60 12.55 14.14
N PHE A 106 16.37 11.25 13.88
CA PHE A 106 15.97 10.24 14.86
C PHE A 106 17.07 9.19 15.12
N GLY A 107 18.31 9.46 14.68
CA GLY A 107 19.45 8.58 14.92
C GLY A 107 19.54 7.38 13.98
N ARG A 108 18.89 7.44 12.81
CA ARG A 108 19.03 6.46 11.72
C ARG A 108 19.83 7.01 10.54
N SER A 109 20.40 6.13 9.72
CA SER A 109 21.04 6.48 8.45
C SER A 109 19.99 6.74 7.38
N MET A 110 20.25 7.68 6.47
CA MET A 110 19.51 7.75 5.22
C MET A 110 19.96 6.61 4.31
N GLU A 111 19.05 5.72 3.91
CA GLU A 111 19.39 4.55 3.11
C GLU A 111 18.56 4.50 1.83
N LEU A 112 19.21 4.78 0.69
CA LEU A 112 18.54 4.80 -0.61
C LEU A 112 17.88 3.45 -0.96
N LEU A 113 18.41 2.34 -0.45
CA LEU A 113 17.81 1.02 -0.64
C LEU A 113 16.47 0.86 0.07
N ASP A 114 16.24 1.58 1.17
CA ASP A 114 14.95 1.59 1.86
C ASP A 114 13.91 2.34 1.02
N LEU A 115 14.29 3.45 0.38
CA LEU A 115 13.43 4.11 -0.63
C LEU A 115 13.06 3.19 -1.79
N VAL A 116 14.00 2.35 -2.26
CA VAL A 116 13.72 1.36 -3.32
C VAL A 116 12.76 0.28 -2.81
N ALA A 117 12.97 -0.22 -1.58
CA ALA A 117 12.09 -1.19 -0.94
C ALA A 117 10.67 -0.64 -0.76
N ASP A 118 10.55 0.61 -0.30
CA ASP A 118 9.29 1.34 -0.15
C ASP A 118 8.55 1.44 -1.49
N GLY A 119 9.26 1.82 -2.56
CA GLY A 119 8.70 1.92 -3.91
C GLY A 119 8.20 0.58 -4.44
N ILE A 120 9.01 -0.48 -4.34
CA ILE A 120 8.64 -1.84 -4.77
C ILE A 120 7.44 -2.33 -3.96
N GLY A 121 7.48 -2.18 -2.63
CA GLY A 121 6.41 -2.52 -1.72
C GLY A 121 5.10 -1.85 -2.12
N GLY A 122 5.12 -0.52 -2.28
CA GLY A 122 3.96 0.29 -2.66
C GLY A 122 3.30 -0.19 -3.96
N ILE A 123 4.10 -0.44 -4.99
CA ILE A 123 3.61 -0.97 -6.28
C ILE A 123 3.01 -2.37 -6.12
N LEU A 124 3.66 -3.25 -5.36
CA LEU A 124 3.13 -4.60 -5.09
C LEU A 124 1.79 -4.53 -4.35
N GLY A 125 1.63 -3.63 -3.39
CA GLY A 125 0.37 -3.39 -2.68
C GLY A 125 -0.77 -3.01 -3.62
N ILE A 126 -0.51 -2.07 -4.54
CA ILE A 126 -1.46 -1.67 -5.58
C ILE A 126 -1.80 -2.87 -6.49
N ALA A 127 -0.79 -3.63 -6.93
CA ALA A 127 -0.97 -4.79 -7.78
C ALA A 127 -1.82 -5.88 -7.13
N VAL A 128 -1.62 -6.15 -5.83
CA VAL A 128 -2.44 -7.07 -5.04
C VAL A 128 -3.90 -6.59 -5.00
N GLY A 129 -4.13 -5.28 -4.84
CA GLY A 129 -5.47 -4.70 -4.90
C GLY A 129 -6.17 -4.95 -6.24
N ILE A 130 -5.45 -4.73 -7.35
CA ILE A 130 -5.95 -5.01 -8.71
C ILE A 130 -6.25 -6.51 -8.89
N LEU A 131 -5.34 -7.38 -8.43
CA LEU A 131 -5.50 -8.82 -8.52
C LEU A 131 -6.75 -9.29 -7.78
N LEU A 132 -7.00 -8.78 -6.57
CA LEU A 132 -8.19 -9.13 -5.79
C LEU A 132 -9.49 -8.68 -6.48
N LEU A 133 -9.48 -7.52 -7.15
CA LEU A 133 -10.63 -7.12 -7.99
C LEU A 133 -10.83 -8.07 -9.18
N ALA A 134 -9.74 -8.51 -9.81
CA ALA A 134 -9.80 -9.45 -10.93
C ALA A 134 -10.33 -10.83 -10.51
N LEU A 135 -9.83 -11.38 -9.41
CA LEU A 135 -10.37 -12.62 -8.85
C LEU A 135 -11.84 -12.45 -8.46
N GLY A 136 -12.20 -11.36 -7.78
CA GLY A 136 -13.58 -11.10 -7.40
C GLY A 136 -14.53 -11.10 -8.60
N SER A 137 -14.13 -10.42 -9.67
CA SER A 137 -14.92 -10.37 -10.92
C SER A 137 -15.05 -11.74 -11.58
N TYR A 138 -13.96 -12.50 -11.66
CA TYR A 138 -13.96 -13.86 -12.22
C TYR A 138 -14.91 -14.81 -11.48
N TRP A 139 -14.89 -14.78 -10.14
CA TRP A 139 -15.77 -15.61 -9.33
C TRP A 139 -17.24 -15.21 -9.45
N GLU A 140 -17.54 -13.93 -9.63
CA GLU A 140 -18.91 -13.47 -9.87
C GLU A 140 -19.46 -13.95 -11.21
N GLU A 141 -18.68 -13.86 -12.29
CA GLU A 141 -19.07 -14.36 -13.61
C GLU A 141 -19.41 -15.86 -13.57
N ARG A 142 -18.65 -16.64 -12.80
CA ARG A 142 -18.91 -18.08 -12.61
C ARG A 142 -20.11 -18.41 -11.73
N ARG A 143 -20.58 -17.50 -10.88
CA ARG A 143 -21.76 -17.72 -10.02
C ARG A 143 -23.07 -17.27 -10.67
N GLY A 144 -22.99 -16.44 -11.72
CA GLY A 144 -24.14 -15.84 -12.42
C GLY A 144 -24.41 -16.40 -13.81
N GLY A 145 -23.65 -17.41 -14.26
CA GLY A 145 -23.93 -18.23 -15.45
C GLY A 145 -24.27 -19.65 -15.05
#